data_AF-C6W0M9-F1
#
_entry.id   AF-C6W0M9-F1
#
_cell.length_a   1.000
_cell.length_b   1.000
_cell.length_c   1.000
_cell.angle_alpha   90.00
_cell.angle_beta   90.00
_cell.angle_gamma   90.00
#
_symmetry.space_group_name_H-M   'P 1'
#
loop_
_entity.id
_entity.type
_entity.pdbx_description
1 polymer ?
#
loop_
_entity_poly.entity_id
_entity_poly.type
_entity_poly.pdbx_seq_one_letter_code
_entity_poly.pdbx_strand_id
1 'polypeptide(L)' 'MGYLSRKHELKEKINILINKYHTDLQTFEAQLENSSVENFEAWEDLIEWKAYDQFLLELEIQITDIRNGNFQMAD' A
#
# COMPACT_ATOMS: atom_id res chain seq x y z
N MET A 1 15.81 2.25 -13.59
CA MET A 1 15.84 2.07 -12.12
C MET A 1 14.48 2.52 -11.59
N GLY A 2 13.51 1.73 -11.19
CA GLY A 2 13.37 0.29 -10.97
C GLY A 2 11.96 0.13 -10.41
N TYR A 3 10.93 0.42 -11.21
CA TYR A 3 9.52 0.45 -10.75
C TYR A 3 9.13 -0.86 -10.03
N LEU A 4 9.69 -1.99 -10.47
CA LEU A 4 9.55 -3.29 -9.81
C LEU A 4 10.22 -3.36 -8.44
N SER A 5 11.40 -2.74 -8.27
CA SER A 5 12.09 -2.65 -6.98
C SER A 5 11.30 -1.78 -6.00
N ARG A 6 10.83 -0.60 -6.44
CA ARG A 6 9.98 0.26 -5.59
C ARG A 6 8.65 -0.41 -5.22
N LYS A 7 8.09 -1.20 -6.14
CA LYS A 7 6.90 -2.02 -5.89
C LYS A 7 7.18 -3.08 -4.83
N HIS A 8 8.34 -3.73 -4.89
CA HIS A 8 8.77 -4.69 -3.88
C HIS A 8 8.91 -4.04 -2.49
N GLU A 9 9.61 -2.90 -2.41
CA GLU A 9 9.80 -2.17 -1.16
C GLU A 9 8.48 -1.74 -0.51
N LEU A 10 7.53 -1.23 -1.31
CA LEU A 10 6.20 -0.86 -0.81
C LEU A 10 5.42 -2.08 -0.31
N LYS A 11 5.49 -3.20 -1.03
CA LYS A 11 4.85 -4.46 -0.58
C LYS A 11 5.47 -5.01 0.69
N GLU A 12 6.78 -4.91 0.85
CA GLU A 12 7.45 -5.30 2.09
C GLU A 12 7.02 -4.44 3.27
N LYS A 13 6.93 -3.12 3.09
CA LYS A 13 6.42 -2.19 4.11
C LYS A 13 4.99 -2.51 4.52
N ILE A 14 4.10 -2.76 3.55
CA ILE A 14 2.72 -3.21 3.81
C ILE A 14 2.72 -4.55 4.56
N ASN A 15 3.55 -5.51 4.16
CA ASN A 15 3.64 -6.82 4.83
C ASN A 15 4.14 -6.71 6.28
N ILE A 16 5.02 -5.75 6.59
CA ILE A 16 5.45 -5.50 7.97
C ILE A 16 4.24 -5.09 8.83
N LEU A 17 3.36 -4.23 8.32
CA LEU A 17 2.15 -3.78 9.02
C LEU A 17 1.12 -4.91 9.15
N ILE A 18 0.89 -5.69 8.08
CA ILE A 18 0.05 -6.90 8.13
C ILE A 18 0.58 -7.88 9.20
N ASN A 19 1.89 -8.07 9.27
CA ASN A 19 2.50 -8.95 10.25
C ASN A 19 2.46 -8.36 11.67
N LYS A 20 2.52 -7.03 11.83
CA LYS A 20 2.39 -6.35 13.13
C LYS A 20 1.00 -6.50 13.72
N TYR A 21 -0.04 -6.36 12.89
CA TYR A 21 -1.44 -6.35 13.34
C TYR A 21 -2.21 -7.65 13.07
N HIS A 22 -1.61 -8.59 12.34
CA HIS A 22 -2.22 -9.87 11.95
C HIS A 22 -3.57 -9.73 11.25
N THR A 23 -3.72 -8.67 10.46
CA THR A 23 -4.97 -8.35 9.77
C THR A 23 -4.69 -7.57 8.49
N ASP A 24 -5.72 -7.28 7.70
CA ASP A 24 -5.64 -6.42 6.52
C ASP A 24 -5.99 -4.96 6.86
N LEU A 25 -5.69 -4.04 5.95
CA LEU A 25 -5.90 -2.60 6.16
C LEU A 25 -7.35 -2.25 6.52
N GLN A 26 -8.33 -2.84 5.83
CA GLN A 26 -9.74 -2.51 6.04
C GLN A 26 -10.21 -2.99 7.41
N THR A 27 -9.83 -4.22 7.76
CA THR A 27 -10.15 -4.79 9.08
C THR A 27 -9.45 -4.02 10.19
N PHE A 28 -8.20 -3.61 10.00
CA PHE A 28 -7.46 -2.78 10.97
C PHE A 28 -8.12 -1.42 11.20
N GLU A 29 -8.50 -0.74 10.13
CA GLU A 29 -9.22 0.55 10.18
C GLU A 29 -10.53 0.41 10.97
N ALA A 30 -11.34 -0.59 10.64
CA ALA A 30 -12.59 -0.84 11.35
C ALA A 30 -12.36 -1.16 12.84
N GLN A 31 -11.31 -1.90 13.19
CA GLN A 31 -10.96 -2.16 14.59
C GLN A 31 -10.56 -0.89 15.34
N LEU A 32 -9.80 0.00 14.70
CA LEU A 32 -9.39 1.28 15.27
C LEU A 32 -10.57 2.22 15.51
N GLU A 33 -11.46 2.36 14.53
CA GLU A 33 -12.66 3.20 14.64
C GLU A 33 -13.64 2.72 15.72
N ASN A 34 -13.74 1.40 15.91
CA ASN A 34 -14.60 0.81 16.94
C ASN A 34 -13.90 0.64 18.30
N SER A 35 -12.62 0.98 18.41
CA SER A 35 -11.88 0.89 19.67
C SER A 35 -12.33 1.97 20.64
N SER A 36 -12.65 1.57 21.87
CA SER A 36 -12.89 2.51 22.98
C SER A 36 -11.61 3.07 23.59
N VAL A 37 -10.44 2.58 23.15
CA VAL A 37 -9.12 2.99 23.64
C VAL A 37 -8.37 3.67 22.49
N GLU A 38 -8.00 4.93 22.71
CA GLU A 38 -7.18 5.69 21.76
C GLU A 38 -5.74 5.19 21.80
N ASN A 39 -5.26 4.67 20.67
CA ASN A 39 -3.88 4.27 20.47
C ASN A 39 -3.28 5.09 19.33
N PHE A 40 -2.55 6.14 19.70
CA PHE A 40 -1.92 7.06 18.74
C PHE A 40 -0.96 6.37 17.79
N GLU A 41 -0.17 5.40 18.26
CA GLU A 41 0.75 4.64 17.41
C GLU A 41 -0.02 3.86 16.34
N ALA A 42 -1.15 3.24 16.70
CA ALA A 42 -1.97 2.52 15.75
C ALA A 42 -2.64 3.44 14.72
N TRP A 43 -3.00 4.67 15.10
CA TRP A 43 -3.48 5.68 14.16
C TRP A 43 -2.36 6.17 13.22
N GLU A 44 -1.14 6.39 13.72
CA GLU A 44 0.02 6.72 12.88
C GLU A 44 0.32 5.60 11.88
N ASP A 45 0.32 4.35 12.34
CA ASP A 45 0.51 3.17 11.48
C ASP A 45 -0.60 3.04 10.43
N LEU A 46 -1.86 3.36 10.77
CA LEU A 46 -2.97 3.37 9.81
C LEU A 46 -2.74 4.41 8.70
N ILE A 47 -2.30 5.61 9.06
CA ILE A 47 -1.99 6.68 8.11
C ILE A 47 -0.84 6.24 7.19
N GLU A 48 0.21 5.66 7.76
CA GLU A 48 1.36 5.14 7.00
C GLU A 48 0.94 4.02 6.03
N TRP A 49 0.11 3.08 6.51
CA TRP A 49 -0.40 1.98 5.70
C TRP A 49 -1.21 2.49 4.50
N LYS A 50 -2.15 3.41 4.72
CA LYS A 50 -2.96 4.01 3.66
C LYS A 50 -2.09 4.73 2.62
N ALA A 51 -1.04 5.42 3.06
CA ALA A 51 -0.09 6.05 2.15
C ALA A 51 0.65 5.03 1.30
N TYR A 52 1.12 3.92 1.89
CA TYR A 52 1.77 2.85 1.14
C TYR A 52 0.85 2.15 0.13
N ASP A 53 -0.40 1.90 0.52
CA ASP A 53 -1.39 1.29 -0.37
C ASP A 53 -1.68 2.20 -1.58
N GLN A 54 -1.87 3.50 -1.33
CA GLN A 54 -2.07 4.49 -2.40
C GLN A 54 -0.84 4.59 -3.32
N PHE A 55 0.37 4.64 -2.78
CA PHE A 55 1.59 4.67 -3.60
C PHE A 55 1.78 3.39 -4.41
N LEU A 56 1.39 2.25 -3.85
CA LEU A 56 1.45 0.97 -4.56
C LEU A 56 0.46 0.99 -5.75
N LEU A 57 -0.77 1.47 -5.53
CA LEU A 57 -1.78 1.60 -6.58
C LEU A 57 -1.30 2.52 -7.72
N GLU A 58 -0.81 3.72 -7.39
CA GLU A 58 -0.27 4.66 -8.38
C GLU A 58 0.90 4.06 -9.17
N LEU A 59 1.78 3.33 -8.49
CA LEU A 59 2.90 2.66 -9.11
C LEU A 59 2.46 1.52 -10.04
N GLU A 60 1.42 0.77 -9.67
CA GLU A 60 0.85 -0.27 -10.52
C GLU A 60 0.17 0.32 -11.77
N ILE A 61 -0.52 1.45 -11.64
CA ILE A 61 -1.05 2.21 -12.77
C ILE A 61 0.09 2.64 -13.70
N GLN A 62 1.15 3.26 -13.17
CA GLN A 62 2.31 3.68 -13.99
C GLN A 62 2.97 2.51 -14.72
N ILE A 63 3.16 1.36 -14.06
CA ILE A 63 3.70 0.15 -14.69
C ILE A 63 2.79 -0.33 -15.82
N THR A 64 1.47 -0.26 -15.60
CA THR A 64 0.46 -0.70 -16.57
C THR A 64 0.41 0.25 -17.77
N ASP A 65 0.47 1.56 -17.54
CA ASP A 65 0.49 2.58 -18.59
C ASP A 65 1.77 2.49 -19.43
N ILE A 66 2.94 2.26 -18.81
CA ILE A 66 4.18 2.01 -19.55
C ILE A 66 4.04 0.75 -20.39
N ARG A 67 3.47 -0.33 -19.81
CA ARG A 67 3.23 -1.56 -20.55
C ARG A 67 2.29 -1.31 -21.72
N ASN A 68 1.17 -0.63 -21.55
CA ASN A 68 0.19 -0.42 -22.62
C ASN A 68 0.66 0.61 -23.66
N GLY A 69 1.32 1.69 -23.23
CA GLY A 69 1.88 2.73 -24.10
C GLY A 69 3.02 2.20 -24.98
N ASN A 70 3.82 1.25 -24.50
CA ASN A 70 4.80 0.54 -25.33
C ASN A 70 4.13 -0.37 -26.37
N PHE A 71 2.94 -0.90 -26.10
CA PHE A 71 2.23 -1.77 -27.05
C PHE A 71 1.51 -0.96 -28.14
N GLN A 72 1.11 0.29 -27.87
CA GLN A 72 0.47 1.16 -28.86
C GLN A 72 1.42 1.76 -29.91
N MET A 73 2.73 1.76 -29.69
CA MET A 73 3.72 2.22 -30.68
C MET A 73 4.23 1.11 -31.63
N ALA A 74 3.73 -0.12 -31.48
CA ALA A 74 4.21 -1.28 -32.22
C ALA A 74 3.36 -1.64 -33.47
N ASP A 75 2.37 -0.82 -33.83
CA ASP A 75 1.52 -0.98 -35.03
C ASP A 75 1.73 0.14 -36.06
#